data_AF-A0A8S0FIA9-F1
#
_entry.id   AF-A0A8S0FIA9-F1
#
_cell.length_a   1.000
_cell.length_b   1.000
_cell.length_c   1.000
_cell.angle_alpha   90.00
_cell.angle_beta   90.00
_cell.angle_gamma   90.00
#
_symmetry.space_group_name_H-M   'P 1'
#
loop_
_entity.id
_entity.type
_entity.pdbx_description
1 polymer ?
#
loop_
_entity_poly.entity_id
_entity_poly.type
_entity_poly.pdbx_seq_one_letter_code
_entity_poly.pdbx_strand_id
1 'polypeptide(L)'
;MLTLLHLLSAVALLVWGTHIVRTGVMRVFGARLRTVLSRSVEKKPLAFCAGIGVTALVQSSNATTMLVTSFVAQDLVALAPALVIVLGADVGTALMARILTFDLSWLSPLLIFIGVIFFLGRKQSRAGQLGRVGIGLGLILLALELIVQAVTPITQANGVQVIFASLTGDILLDALIGAMFAIISYSSLAMRYC
;
A
#
# COMPACT_ATOMS: atom_id res chain seq x y z
N MET A 1 9.07 -9.92 26.11
CA MET A 1 9.67 -8.56 25.96
C MET A 1 10.33 -8.39 24.60
N LEU A 2 11.21 -9.32 24.16
CA LEU A 2 11.85 -9.27 22.83
C LEU A 2 10.87 -9.32 21.65
N THR A 3 9.79 -10.10 21.75
CA THR A 3 8.74 -10.20 20.71
C THR A 3 8.03 -8.88 20.44
N LEU A 4 7.69 -8.12 21.49
CA LEU A 4 7.08 -6.80 21.36
C LEU A 4 8.03 -5.80 20.67
N LEU A 5 9.33 -5.88 20.98
CA LEU A 5 10.36 -5.05 20.34
C LEU A 5 10.53 -5.40 18.85
N HIS A 6 10.50 -6.69 18.49
CA HIS A 6 10.55 -7.12 17.09
C HIS A 6 9.32 -6.64 16.30
N LEU A 7 8.13 -6.70 16.90
CA LEU A 7 6.92 -6.14 16.29
C LEU A 7 7.01 -4.62 16.11
N LEU A 8 7.44 -3.89 17.14
CA LEU A 8 7.61 -2.44 17.08
C LEU A 8 8.62 -2.02 16.00
N SER A 9 9.76 -2.70 15.91
CA SER A 9 10.77 -2.40 14.89
C SER A 9 10.29 -2.74 13.47
N ALA A 10 9.58 -3.86 13.30
CA ALA A 10 9.02 -4.24 12.00
C ALA A 10 7.93 -3.26 11.55
N VAL A 11 7.03 -2.84 12.46
CA VAL A 11 6.03 -1.79 12.16
C VAL A 11 6.71 -0.46 11.81
N ALA A 12 7.76 -0.06 12.54
CA ALA A 12 8.51 1.15 12.22
C ALA A 12 9.17 1.09 10.84
N LEU A 13 9.76 -0.06 10.48
CA LEU A 13 10.33 -0.32 9.16
C LEU A 13 9.27 -0.27 8.06
N LEU A 14 8.10 -0.83 8.30
CA LEU A 14 6.97 -0.81 7.36
C LEU A 14 6.49 0.62 7.09
N VAL A 15 6.29 1.41 8.15
CA VAL A 15 5.88 2.82 8.07
C VAL A 15 6.94 3.66 7.35
N TRP A 16 8.22 3.43 7.66
CA TRP A 16 9.30 4.15 6.99
C TRP A 16 9.43 3.77 5.50
N GLY A 17 9.32 2.47 5.18
CA GLY A 17 9.34 1.97 3.81
C GLY A 17 8.22 2.57 2.96
N THR A 18 6.98 2.57 3.46
CA THR A 18 5.83 3.19 2.79
C THR A 18 6.02 4.69 2.58
N HIS A 19 6.58 5.40 3.58
CA HIS A 19 6.92 6.82 3.43
C HIS A 19 7.98 7.07 2.33
N ILE A 20 9.02 6.23 2.26
CA ILE A 20 10.05 6.30 1.20
C ILE A 20 9.44 6.07 -0.18
N VAL A 21 8.61 5.03 -0.34
CA VAL A 21 7.94 4.72 -1.62
C VAL A 21 7.07 5.90 -2.05
N ARG A 22 6.20 6.37 -1.15
CA ARG A 22 5.28 7.48 -1.44
C ARG A 22 6.02 8.74 -1.88
N THR A 23 7.06 9.14 -1.14
CA THR A 23 7.84 10.35 -1.47
C THR A 23 8.70 10.18 -2.72
N GLY A 24 9.26 8.99 -2.95
CA GLY A 24 10.04 8.67 -4.15
C GLY A 24 9.18 8.70 -5.42
N VAL A 25 8.02 8.04 -5.39
CA VAL A 25 7.10 7.98 -6.53
C VAL A 25 6.55 9.36 -6.87
N MET A 26 6.13 10.14 -5.87
CA MET A 26 5.62 11.50 -6.11
C MET A 26 6.67 12.41 -6.77
N ARG A 27 7.95 12.27 -6.42
CA ARG A 27 9.04 13.04 -7.04
C ARG A 27 9.33 12.62 -8.48
N VAL A 28 9.24 11.33 -8.80
CA VAL A 28 9.52 10.80 -10.16
C VAL A 28 8.34 11.02 -11.09
N PHE A 29 7.14 10.74 -10.61
CA PHE A 29 5.94 10.61 -11.44
C PHE A 29 4.95 11.77 -11.31
N GLY A 30 5.12 12.70 -10.37
CA GLY A 30 4.14 13.78 -10.10
C GLY A 30 3.61 14.49 -11.36
N ALA A 31 4.49 14.97 -12.23
CA ALA A 31 4.08 15.63 -13.47
C ALA A 31 3.44 14.66 -14.51
N ARG A 32 3.91 13.41 -14.59
CA ARG A 32 3.35 12.39 -15.51
C ARG A 32 1.98 11.91 -15.06
N LEU A 33 1.77 11.77 -13.75
CA LEU A 33 0.48 11.43 -13.15
C LEU A 33 -0.60 12.43 -13.57
N ARG A 34 -0.26 13.73 -13.60
CA ARG A 34 -1.13 14.78 -14.13
C ARG A 34 -1.54 14.54 -15.58
N THR A 35 -0.57 14.26 -16.45
CA THR A 35 -0.84 14.03 -17.87
C THR A 35 -1.60 12.73 -18.14
N VAL A 36 -1.30 11.66 -17.39
CA VAL A 36 -2.01 10.39 -17.51
C VAL A 36 -3.46 10.55 -17.06
N LEU A 37 -3.71 11.22 -15.93
CA LEU A 37 -5.07 11.48 -15.47
C LEU A 37 -5.85 12.34 -16.45
N SER A 38 -5.26 13.43 -16.97
CA SER A 38 -5.95 14.33 -17.90
C SER A 38 -6.31 13.66 -19.22
N ARG A 39 -5.52 12.69 -19.69
CA ARG A 39 -5.81 11.92 -20.91
C ARG A 39 -6.80 10.79 -20.67
N SER A 40 -6.81 10.20 -19.48
CA SER A 40 -7.69 9.09 -19.13
C SER A 40 -9.15 9.50 -18.87
N VAL A 41 -9.44 10.80 -18.84
CA VAL A 41 -10.80 11.36 -18.64
C VAL A 41 -11.77 11.01 -19.76
N GLU A 42 -11.28 10.77 -20.98
CA GLU A 42 -12.12 10.53 -22.17
C GLU A 42 -12.92 9.21 -22.09
N LYS A 43 -12.45 8.22 -21.32
CA LYS A 43 -13.09 6.89 -21.23
C LYS A 43 -13.13 6.41 -19.78
N LYS A 44 -14.34 6.14 -19.27
CA LYS A 44 -14.60 5.57 -17.92
C LYS A 44 -13.69 4.37 -17.55
N PRO A 45 -13.51 3.33 -18.40
CA PRO A 45 -12.62 2.21 -18.03
C PRO A 45 -11.14 2.62 -17.94
N LEU A 46 -10.70 3.59 -18.76
CA LEU A 46 -9.33 4.10 -18.71
C LEU A 46 -9.09 4.90 -17.43
N ALA A 47 -10.09 5.69 -17.01
CA ALA A 47 -10.08 6.43 -15.76
C ALA A 47 -9.97 5.49 -14.54
N PHE A 48 -10.70 4.37 -14.55
CA PHE A 48 -10.63 3.34 -13.51
C PHE A 48 -9.24 2.70 -13.43
N CYS A 49 -8.71 2.22 -14.57
CA CYS A 49 -7.38 1.63 -14.64
C CYS A 49 -6.27 2.63 -14.26
N ALA A 50 -6.45 3.91 -14.61
CA ALA A 50 -5.55 4.97 -14.17
C ALA A 50 -5.57 5.11 -12.65
N GLY A 51 -6.74 5.10 -12.01
CA GLY A 51 -6.87 5.09 -10.54
C GLY A 51 -6.13 3.92 -9.87
N ILE A 52 -6.29 2.72 -10.42
CA ILE A 52 -5.55 1.53 -9.97
C ILE A 52 -4.04 1.76 -10.11
N GLY A 53 -3.57 2.18 -11.29
CA GLY A 53 -2.14 2.35 -11.57
C GLY A 53 -1.50 3.44 -10.72
N VAL A 54 -2.15 4.60 -10.60
CA VAL A 54 -1.67 5.70 -9.75
C VAL A 54 -1.57 5.27 -8.29
N THR A 55 -2.59 4.57 -7.79
CA THR A 55 -2.61 4.15 -6.38
C THR A 55 -1.68 2.99 -6.10
N ALA A 56 -1.52 2.06 -7.03
CA ALA A 56 -0.53 0.99 -6.93
C ALA A 56 0.89 1.57 -6.85
N LEU A 57 1.18 2.64 -7.59
CA LEU A 57 2.47 3.33 -7.52
C LEU A 57 2.63 4.15 -6.23
N VAL A 58 1.65 4.99 -5.90
CA VAL A 58 1.75 5.91 -4.75
C VAL A 58 1.51 5.18 -3.41
N GLN A 59 0.92 3.98 -3.46
CA GLN A 59 0.50 3.13 -2.34
C GLN A 59 -0.44 3.80 -1.32
N SER A 60 -1.07 4.91 -1.70
CA SER A 60 -1.95 5.67 -0.82
C SER A 60 -3.15 6.17 -1.61
N SER A 61 -4.31 5.54 -1.42
CA SER A 61 -5.55 5.98 -2.06
C SER A 61 -5.90 7.42 -1.67
N ASN A 62 -5.64 7.84 -0.43
CA ASN A 62 -5.80 9.24 0.00
C ASN A 62 -4.91 10.21 -0.80
N ALA A 63 -3.64 9.85 -1.07
CA ALA A 63 -2.77 10.68 -1.91
C ALA A 63 -3.34 10.82 -3.32
N THR A 64 -3.85 9.71 -3.88
CA THR A 64 -4.48 9.70 -5.20
C THR A 64 -5.75 10.55 -5.22
N THR A 65 -6.62 10.44 -4.21
CA THR A 65 -7.83 11.25 -4.08
C THR A 65 -7.50 12.72 -3.98
N MET A 66 -6.54 13.13 -3.13
CA MET A 66 -6.08 14.52 -3.04
C MET A 66 -5.55 15.06 -4.39
N LEU A 67 -4.85 14.20 -5.15
CA LEU A 67 -4.32 14.54 -6.47
C LEU A 67 -5.45 14.70 -7.50
N VAL A 68 -6.44 13.81 -7.48
CA VAL A 68 -7.63 13.87 -8.35
C VAL A 68 -8.48 15.10 -8.02
N THR A 69 -8.78 15.36 -6.74
CA THR A 69 -9.57 16.53 -6.33
C THR A 69 -8.87 17.83 -6.66
N SER A 70 -7.53 17.89 -6.54
CA SER A 70 -6.75 19.05 -7.00
C SER A 70 -6.87 19.29 -8.51
N PHE A 71 -7.11 18.26 -9.32
CA PHE A 71 -7.33 18.41 -10.76
C PHE A 71 -8.77 18.76 -11.12
N VAL A 72 -9.74 18.28 -10.35
CA VAL A 72 -11.13 18.74 -10.44
C VAL A 72 -11.22 20.23 -10.11
N ALA A 73 -10.52 20.68 -9.05
CA ALA A 73 -10.48 22.08 -8.64
C ALA A 73 -9.80 23.02 -9.66
N GLN A 74 -9.02 22.48 -10.60
CA GLN A 74 -8.39 23.23 -11.69
C GLN A 74 -9.14 23.06 -13.03
N ASP A 75 -10.32 22.46 -13.03
CA ASP A 75 -11.12 22.10 -14.22
C ASP A 75 -10.39 21.19 -15.24
N LEU A 76 -9.33 20.47 -14.81
CA LEU A 76 -8.62 19.51 -15.67
C LEU A 76 -9.37 18.18 -15.83
N VAL A 77 -10.24 17.83 -14.89
CA VAL A 77 -10.94 16.54 -14.85
C VAL A 77 -12.39 16.77 -14.40
N ALA A 78 -13.35 16.26 -15.18
CA ALA A 78 -14.75 16.32 -14.80
C ALA A 78 -15.06 15.42 -13.58
N LEU A 79 -16.11 15.77 -12.83
CA LEU A 79 -16.49 15.07 -11.59
C LEU A 79 -16.75 13.56 -11.80
N ALA A 80 -17.44 13.18 -12.88
CA ALA A 80 -17.79 11.79 -13.12
C ALA A 80 -16.55 10.88 -13.34
N PRO A 81 -15.58 11.22 -14.23
CA PRO A 81 -14.30 10.52 -14.32
C PRO A 81 -13.47 10.54 -13.03
N ALA A 82 -13.51 11.64 -12.27
CA ALA A 82 -12.82 11.74 -10.98
C ALA A 82 -13.31 10.69 -9.97
N LEU A 83 -14.63 10.50 -9.85
CA LEU A 83 -15.21 9.45 -9.00
C LEU A 83 -14.77 8.05 -9.43
N VAL A 84 -14.68 7.80 -10.73
CA VAL A 84 -14.22 6.51 -11.28
C VAL A 84 -12.74 6.27 -10.97
N ILE A 85 -11.90 7.32 -11.01
CA ILE A 85 -10.49 7.23 -10.62
C ILE A 85 -10.36 6.92 -9.13
N VAL A 86 -11.15 7.56 -8.26
CA VAL A 86 -11.14 7.30 -6.81
C VAL A 86 -11.59 5.86 -6.53
N LEU A 87 -12.64 5.38 -7.19
CA LEU A 87 -13.07 3.99 -7.05
C LEU A 87 -11.99 3.00 -7.51
N GLY A 88 -11.28 3.32 -8.60
CA GLY A 88 -10.10 2.56 -9.03
C GLY A 88 -8.94 2.62 -8.03
N ALA A 89 -8.77 3.75 -7.33
CA ALA A 89 -7.74 3.91 -6.32
C ALA A 89 -7.92 2.95 -5.15
N ASP A 90 -9.14 2.85 -4.62
CA ASP A 90 -9.44 1.96 -3.50
C ASP A 90 -9.25 0.48 -3.88
N VAL A 91 -9.69 0.10 -5.09
CA VAL A 91 -9.42 -1.25 -5.64
C VAL A 91 -7.91 -1.47 -5.81
N GLY A 92 -7.16 -0.47 -6.25
CA GLY A 92 -5.70 -0.53 -6.39
C GLY A 92 -4.99 -0.76 -5.05
N THR A 93 -5.45 -0.15 -3.96
CA THR A 93 -4.93 -0.40 -2.61
C THR A 93 -5.17 -1.84 -2.17
N ALA A 94 -6.37 -2.38 -2.38
CA ALA A 94 -6.68 -3.78 -2.05
C ALA A 94 -5.84 -4.75 -2.87
N LEU A 95 -5.67 -4.48 -4.18
CA LEU A 95 -4.82 -5.27 -5.05
C LEU A 95 -3.36 -5.28 -4.58
N MET A 96 -2.82 -4.12 -4.20
CA MET A 96 -1.45 -4.05 -3.67
C MET A 96 -1.29 -4.78 -2.33
N ALA A 97 -2.26 -4.67 -1.42
CA ALA A 97 -2.23 -5.44 -0.18
C ALA A 97 -2.19 -6.95 -0.45
N ARG A 98 -2.97 -7.42 -1.44
CA ARG A 98 -2.92 -8.83 -1.85
C ARG A 98 -1.57 -9.21 -2.46
N ILE A 99 -1.00 -8.35 -3.31
CA ILE A 99 0.30 -8.59 -3.93
C ILE A 99 1.41 -8.73 -2.88
N LEU A 100 1.44 -7.83 -1.89
CA LEU A 100 2.45 -7.83 -0.83
C LEU A 100 2.37 -9.07 0.08
N THR A 101 1.24 -9.77 0.08
CA THR A 101 1.03 -10.99 0.88
C THR A 101 1.53 -12.26 0.17
N PHE A 102 1.88 -12.20 -1.12
CA PHE A 102 2.52 -13.33 -1.79
C PHE A 102 3.93 -13.57 -1.24
N ASP A 103 4.44 -14.80 -1.40
CA ASP A 103 5.81 -15.19 -1.04
C ASP A 103 6.85 -14.47 -1.92
N LEU A 104 7.14 -13.23 -1.54
CA LEU A 104 8.10 -12.32 -2.17
C LEU A 104 9.40 -12.21 -1.34
N SER A 105 9.66 -13.19 -0.48
CA SER A 105 10.80 -13.24 0.43
C SER A 105 12.14 -13.20 -0.33
N TRP A 106 12.23 -13.83 -1.51
CA TRP A 106 13.42 -13.74 -2.38
C TRP A 106 13.57 -12.38 -3.06
N LEU A 107 12.44 -11.70 -3.30
CA LEU A 107 12.40 -10.44 -4.03
C LEU A 107 12.81 -9.26 -3.14
N SER A 108 12.52 -9.34 -1.84
CA SER A 108 12.88 -8.34 -0.82
C SER A 108 14.37 -7.94 -0.82
N PRO A 109 15.33 -8.86 -0.56
CA PRO A 109 16.75 -8.51 -0.51
C PRO A 109 17.29 -8.05 -1.87
N LEU A 110 16.75 -8.59 -2.97
CA LEU A 110 17.13 -8.20 -4.33
C LEU A 110 16.73 -6.75 -4.62
N LEU A 111 15.50 -6.34 -4.25
CA LEU A 111 15.04 -4.96 -4.41
C LEU A 111 15.87 -3.98 -3.58
N ILE A 112 16.22 -4.35 -2.34
CA ILE A 112 17.06 -3.51 -1.48
C ILE A 112 18.44 -3.35 -2.12
N PHE A 113 19.08 -4.46 -2.55
CA PHE A 113 20.42 -4.44 -3.11
C PHE A 113 20.51 -3.58 -4.38
N ILE A 114 19.65 -3.84 -5.36
CA ILE A 114 19.60 -3.06 -6.61
C ILE A 114 19.21 -1.61 -6.30
N GLY A 115 18.23 -1.40 -5.43
CA GLY A 115 17.78 -0.06 -5.05
C GLY A 115 18.89 0.80 -4.45
N VAL A 116 19.71 0.23 -3.56
CA VAL A 116 20.88 0.90 -2.97
C VAL A 116 21.92 1.24 -4.01
N ILE A 117 22.26 0.31 -4.92
CA ILE A 117 23.24 0.55 -6.00
C ILE A 117 22.81 1.74 -6.86
N PHE A 118 21.56 1.75 -7.32
CA PHE A 118 21.03 2.84 -8.15
C PHE A 118 20.93 4.16 -7.40
N PHE A 119 20.49 4.12 -6.14
CA PHE A 119 20.37 5.31 -5.30
C PHE A 119 21.74 5.96 -5.03
N LEU A 120 22.75 5.15 -4.70
CA LEU A 120 24.10 5.65 -4.39
C LEU A 120 24.83 6.12 -5.64
N GLY A 121 24.65 5.44 -6.77
CA GLY A 121 25.29 5.78 -8.04
C GLY A 121 24.80 7.10 -8.65
N ARG A 122 23.50 7.43 -8.58
CA ARG A 122 22.94 8.64 -9.22
C ARG A 122 21.80 9.30 -8.43
N LYS A 123 22.10 9.81 -7.25
CA LYS A 123 21.17 10.43 -6.27
C LYS A 123 20.16 11.44 -6.85
N GLN A 124 20.55 12.29 -7.80
CA GLN A 124 19.71 13.34 -8.39
C GLN A 124 18.97 12.91 -9.67
N SER A 125 19.27 11.73 -10.22
CA SER A 125 18.65 11.25 -11.46
C SER A 125 17.31 10.55 -11.19
N ARG A 126 16.46 10.46 -12.22
CA ARG A 126 15.23 9.63 -12.18
C ARG A 126 15.53 8.19 -11.78
N ALA A 127 16.65 7.62 -12.24
CA ALA A 127 17.06 6.26 -11.90
C ALA A 127 17.41 6.11 -10.41
N GLY A 128 18.06 7.10 -9.79
CA GLY A 128 18.34 7.09 -8.35
C GLY A 128 17.08 7.24 -7.50
N GLN A 129 16.11 8.05 -7.95
CA GLN A 129 14.82 8.14 -7.27
C GLN A 129 13.98 6.86 -7.42
N LEU A 130 14.03 6.19 -8.58
CA LEU A 130 13.46 4.85 -8.75
C LEU A 130 14.17 3.81 -7.87
N GLY A 131 15.49 3.91 -7.72
CA GLY A 131 16.25 3.11 -6.76
C GLY A 131 15.76 3.30 -5.34
N ARG A 132 15.48 4.55 -4.92
CA ARG A 132 14.88 4.86 -3.62
C ARG A 132 13.49 4.22 -3.44
N VAL A 133 12.65 4.20 -4.47
CA VAL A 133 11.36 3.48 -4.44
C VAL A 133 11.60 1.98 -4.27
N GLY A 134 12.59 1.41 -4.97
CA GLY A 134 12.98 0.02 -4.82
C GLY A 134 13.43 -0.35 -3.40
N ILE A 135 14.25 0.51 -2.77
CA ILE A 135 14.64 0.33 -1.36
C ILE A 135 13.39 0.31 -0.46
N GLY A 136 12.49 1.27 -0.64
CA GLY A 136 11.27 1.35 0.17
C GLY A 136 10.39 0.10 0.03
N LEU A 137 10.18 -0.40 -1.20
CA LEU A 137 9.44 -1.63 -1.45
C LEU A 137 10.14 -2.86 -0.83
N GLY A 138 11.46 -2.95 -0.92
CA GLY A 138 12.22 -4.01 -0.27
C GLY A 138 12.10 -3.97 1.26
N LEU A 139 12.17 -2.78 1.87
CA LEU A 139 11.96 -2.61 3.32
C LEU A 139 10.53 -2.99 3.75
N ILE A 140 9.51 -2.71 2.93
CA ILE A 140 8.12 -3.12 3.20
C ILE A 140 8.02 -4.64 3.23
N LEU A 141 8.58 -5.33 2.22
CA LEU A 141 8.55 -6.79 2.14
C LEU A 141 9.30 -7.43 3.31
N LEU A 142 10.49 -6.93 3.63
CA LEU A 142 11.28 -7.37 4.79
C LEU A 142 10.51 -7.17 6.11
N ALA A 143 9.87 -6.01 6.27
CA ALA A 143 9.08 -5.72 7.46
C ALA A 143 7.88 -6.68 7.60
N LEU A 144 7.22 -7.02 6.50
CA LEU A 144 6.14 -8.02 6.49
C LEU A 144 6.63 -9.38 6.95
N GLU A 145 7.78 -9.82 6.46
CA GLU A 145 8.40 -11.08 6.87
C GLU A 145 8.73 -11.09 8.38
N LEU A 146 9.31 -10.00 8.90
CA LEU A 146 9.60 -9.85 10.33
C LEU A 146 8.32 -9.84 11.19
N ILE A 147 7.23 -9.22 10.71
CA ILE A 147 5.93 -9.26 11.38
C ILE A 147 5.43 -10.70 11.45
N VAL A 148 5.43 -11.42 10.32
CA VAL A 148 4.97 -12.81 10.28
C VAL A 148 5.77 -13.66 11.26
N GLN A 149 7.10 -13.58 11.23
CA GLN A 149 7.99 -14.31 12.14
C GLN A 149 7.76 -13.97 13.62
N ALA A 150 7.45 -12.72 13.94
CA ALA A 150 7.17 -12.30 15.32
C ALA A 150 5.78 -12.74 15.81
N VAL A 151 4.82 -12.93 14.89
CA VAL A 151 3.45 -13.37 15.18
C VAL A 151 3.32 -14.89 15.29
N THR A 152 4.12 -15.68 14.56
CA THR A 152 4.10 -17.16 14.60
C THR A 152 4.13 -17.77 16.02
N PRO A 153 5.00 -17.32 16.95
CA PRO A 153 5.01 -17.87 18.31
C PRO A 153 3.78 -17.48 19.14
N ILE A 154 3.10 -16.38 18.77
CA ILE A 154 1.87 -15.92 19.44
C ILE A 154 0.68 -16.79 19.03
N THR A 155 0.61 -17.20 17.76
CA THR A 155 -0.47 -18.04 17.23
C THR A 155 -0.35 -19.52 17.60
N GLN A 156 0.87 -19.99 17.92
CA GLN A 156 1.12 -21.36 18.37
C GLN A 156 0.99 -21.57 19.88
N ALA A 157 0.75 -20.52 20.67
CA ALA A 157 0.45 -20.68 22.08
C ALA A 157 -0.89 -21.41 22.27
N ASN A 158 -0.90 -22.49 23.07
CA ASN A 158 -2.03 -23.42 23.25
C ASN A 158 -3.40 -22.76 23.55
N GLY A 159 -3.44 -21.55 24.11
CA GLY A 159 -4.69 -20.82 24.37
C GLY A 159 -5.33 -20.19 23.12
N VAL A 160 -4.54 -19.86 22.09
CA VAL A 160 -5.02 -19.24 20.85
C VAL A 160 -5.60 -20.29 19.91
N GLN A 161 -4.95 -21.45 19.78
CA GLN A 161 -5.43 -22.55 18.94
C GLN A 161 -6.81 -23.08 19.36
N VAL A 162 -7.14 -23.09 20.66
CA VAL A 162 -8.45 -23.53 21.16
C VAL A 162 -9.57 -22.55 20.80
N ILE A 163 -9.28 -21.24 20.82
CA ILE A 163 -10.23 -20.19 20.41
C ILE A 163 -10.44 -20.24 18.89
N PHE A 164 -9.36 -20.38 18.11
CA PHE A 164 -9.47 -20.51 16.65
C PHE A 164 -10.15 -21.82 16.24
N ALA A 165 -9.87 -22.96 16.89
CA ALA A 165 -10.54 -24.23 16.61
C ALA A 165 -12.04 -24.20 16.92
N SER A 166 -12.47 -23.38 17.90
CA SER A 166 -13.89 -23.16 18.19
C SER A 166 -14.57 -22.22 17.20
N LEU A 167 -13.82 -21.35 16.52
CA LEU A 167 -14.31 -20.42 15.49
C LEU A 167 -14.33 -21.03 14.07
N THR A 168 -13.40 -21.93 13.75
CA THR A 168 -13.19 -22.47 12.38
C THR A 168 -14.35 -23.36 11.88
N GLY A 169 -15.34 -23.66 12.73
CA GLY A 169 -16.47 -24.54 12.40
C GLY A 169 -17.53 -23.92 11.48
N ASP A 170 -17.58 -22.58 11.35
CA ASP A 170 -18.67 -21.91 10.64
C ASP A 170 -18.17 -20.72 9.82
N ILE A 171 -18.09 -20.90 8.49
CA ILE A 171 -17.60 -19.90 7.52
C ILE A 171 -18.34 -18.56 7.64
N LEU A 172 -19.62 -18.60 8.01
CA LEU A 172 -20.45 -17.40 8.18
C LEU A 172 -20.01 -16.57 9.40
N LEU A 173 -19.57 -17.25 10.47
CA LEU A 173 -19.15 -16.62 11.72
C LEU A 173 -17.74 -16.03 11.58
N ASP A 174 -16.83 -16.73 10.90
CA ASP A 174 -15.51 -16.20 10.52
C ASP A 174 -15.64 -14.97 9.60
N ALA A 175 -16.56 -15.02 8.63
CA ALA A 175 -16.83 -13.88 7.75
C ALA A 175 -17.42 -12.67 8.51
N LEU A 176 -18.33 -12.91 9.47
CA LEU A 176 -18.92 -11.86 10.31
C LEU A 176 -17.88 -11.22 11.24
N ILE A 177 -17.03 -12.01 11.87
CA ILE A 177 -15.95 -11.51 12.74
C ILE A 177 -14.93 -10.73 11.90
N GLY A 178 -14.51 -11.27 10.75
CA GLY A 178 -13.63 -10.57 9.82
C GLY A 178 -14.22 -9.23 9.34
N ALA A 179 -15.51 -9.21 8.98
CA ALA A 179 -16.22 -7.99 8.60
C ALA A 179 -16.30 -6.98 9.75
N MET A 180 -16.55 -7.43 10.98
CA MET A 180 -16.60 -6.56 12.16
C MET A 180 -15.23 -5.93 12.44
N PHE A 181 -14.15 -6.72 12.43
CA PHE A 181 -12.78 -6.21 12.58
C PHE A 181 -12.39 -5.24 11.46
N ALA A 182 -12.80 -5.53 10.22
CA ALA A 182 -12.59 -4.65 9.09
C ALA A 182 -13.33 -3.31 9.28
N ILE A 183 -14.59 -3.31 9.71
CA ILE A 183 -15.39 -2.11 9.99
C ILE A 183 -14.74 -1.26 11.09
N ILE A 184 -14.33 -1.89 12.19
CA ILE A 184 -13.67 -1.21 13.32
C ILE A 184 -12.36 -0.57 12.86
N SER A 185 -11.57 -1.28 12.06
CA SER A 185 -10.29 -0.78 11.54
C SER A 185 -10.47 0.34 10.51
N TYR A 186 -11.50 0.22 9.65
CA TYR A 186 -11.80 1.18 8.58
C TYR A 186 -12.27 2.53 9.12
N SER A 187 -13.00 2.54 10.24
CA SER A 187 -13.51 3.76 10.89
C SER A 187 -12.41 4.78 11.24
N SER A 188 -11.17 4.34 11.46
CA SER A 188 -10.02 5.23 11.74
C SER A 188 -9.53 6.04 10.52
N LEU A 189 -9.80 5.58 9.29
CA LEU A 189 -9.44 6.28 8.04
C LEU A 189 -10.55 7.22 7.56
N ALA A 190 -11.82 6.93 7.87
CA ALA A 190 -12.97 7.76 7.51
C ALA A 190 -12.96 9.12 8.25
N MET A 191 -12.39 9.19 9.45
CA MET A 191 -12.24 10.42 10.24
C MET A 191 -11.24 11.44 9.66
N ARG A 192 -10.51 11.12 8.58
CA ARG A 192 -9.57 12.05 7.91
C ARG A 192 -10.15 12.78 6.71
N TYR A 193 -11.41 12.53 6.34
CA TYR A 193 -12.09 13.17 5.22
C TYR A 193 -13.26 14.08 5.64
N CYS A 194 -13.34 14.43 6.92
CA CYS A 194 -14.20 15.52 7.40
C CYS A 194 -13.35 16.73 7.78
#